data_AF-A0ABD2RNY4-F1
#
_entry.id   AF-A0ABD2RNY4-F1
#
_cell.length_a   1.000
_cell.length_b   1.000
_cell.length_c   1.000
_cell.angle_alpha   90.00
_cell.angle_beta   90.00
_cell.angle_gamma   90.00
#
_symmetry.space_group_name_H-M   'P 1'
#
loop_
_entity.id
_entity.type
_entity.pdbx_description
1 polymer ?
#
loop_
_entity_poly.entity_id
_entity_poly.type
_entity_poly.pdbx_seq_one_letter_code
_entity_poly.pdbx_strand_id
1 'polypeptide(L)'
;MQKGRDFIKAIRRSFFTLHSNTSISQMDQSTRYRYSPTLKWNPMVEEYFIKVYGADHFSRISTALTRPSCYSCIRVNTLKSTSDAIIEKLLEIFKERGMHNVAVLESSTTWEPDNCCKATLKCTGSAESLKTIKSISKCQFPGLDYVVFVKGSGPHAIHYGDNEGKPLKEVIVSRKCAEAVLRGAQVYVPGVLACSAHVERGDAVAVSVAVEQYGPDGGWGVAMTRGTVLQGSQEDPYYFERDGFYIGQATAMMSRAGMFRVTEGVAVDMKERVYRLPSFYNRDR
;
A
#
# COMPACT_ATOMS: atom_id res chain seq x y z
N MET A 1 5.14 44.02 49.07
CA MET A 1 4.33 44.24 47.86
C MET A 1 5.20 44.04 46.64
N GLN A 2 4.61 43.49 45.57
CA GLN A 2 5.07 43.37 44.17
C GLN A 2 6.05 42.24 43.76
N LYS A 3 5.53 41.53 42.73
CA LYS A 3 6.03 40.38 41.95
C LYS A 3 7.20 40.77 41.02
N GLY A 4 7.98 39.78 40.57
CA GLY A 4 8.66 39.90 39.28
C GLY A 4 9.77 38.88 38.94
N ARG A 5 9.39 37.85 38.17
CA ARG A 5 10.07 37.32 36.96
C ARG A 5 11.46 36.65 37.05
N ASP A 6 11.45 35.37 36.67
CA ASP A 6 12.26 34.73 35.61
C ASP A 6 13.78 34.92 35.58
N PHE A 7 14.52 33.86 35.93
CA PHE A 7 15.84 33.57 35.37
C PHE A 7 16.09 32.05 35.31
N ILE A 8 15.60 31.39 34.24
CA ILE A 8 16.13 30.09 33.83
C ILE A 8 17.15 30.34 32.73
N LYS A 9 18.41 30.03 33.04
CA LYS A 9 19.53 30.01 32.09
C LYS A 9 19.22 29.03 30.95
N ALA A 10 19.01 29.55 29.75
CA ALA A 10 19.03 28.77 28.52
C ALA A 10 20.46 28.24 28.28
N ILE A 11 20.68 26.96 28.55
CA ILE A 11 21.86 26.24 28.10
C ILE A 11 21.68 25.98 26.60
N ARG A 12 22.33 26.81 25.76
CA ARG A 12 22.54 26.48 24.34
C ARG A 12 23.41 25.22 24.27
N ARG A 13 22.79 24.07 24.02
CA ARG A 13 23.53 22.87 23.59
C ARG A 13 23.76 22.97 22.09
N SER A 14 24.98 23.37 21.73
CA SER A 14 25.56 23.16 20.42
C SER A 14 25.68 21.66 20.18
N PHE A 15 24.80 21.09 19.36
CA PHE A 15 25.02 19.77 18.81
C PHE A 15 26.04 19.91 17.68
N PHE A 16 27.24 19.36 17.93
CA PHE A 16 28.23 19.13 16.91
C PHE A 16 27.68 18.08 15.93
N THR A 17 27.17 18.55 14.79
CA THR A 17 26.95 17.72 13.61
C THR A 17 28.30 17.46 12.95
N LEU A 18 28.81 16.23 13.09
CA LEU A 18 29.79 15.68 12.16
C LEU A 18 29.14 15.68 10.77
N HIS A 19 29.46 16.70 9.99
CA HIS A 19 29.10 16.78 8.58
C HIS A 19 29.89 15.72 7.83
N SER A 20 29.31 14.54 7.63
CA SER A 20 29.61 13.80 6.41
C SER A 20 28.97 14.60 5.27
N ASN A 21 29.80 15.35 4.54
CA ASN A 21 29.44 15.98 3.28
C ASN A 21 29.08 14.90 2.26
N THR A 22 27.85 14.40 2.35
CA THR A 22 27.21 13.70 1.25
C THR A 22 26.41 14.76 0.52
N SER A 23 26.94 15.19 -0.62
CA SER A 23 26.23 16.01 -1.59
C SER A 23 24.76 15.59 -1.67
N ILE A 24 23.84 16.48 -1.29
CA ILE A 24 22.40 16.31 -1.47
C ILE A 24 22.17 16.34 -2.98
N SER A 25 22.31 15.17 -3.61
CA SER A 25 22.00 15.00 -5.03
C SER A 25 20.53 15.31 -5.21
N GLN A 26 20.21 16.16 -6.19
CA GLN A 26 18.86 16.26 -6.76
C GLN A 26 18.37 14.83 -7.01
N MET A 27 17.53 14.30 -6.11
CA MET A 27 16.83 13.05 -6.36
C MET A 27 15.96 13.31 -7.58
N ASP A 28 16.20 12.53 -8.63
CA ASP A 28 15.31 12.46 -9.78
C ASP A 28 13.90 12.17 -9.26
N GLN A 29 12.93 13.05 -9.59
CA GLN A 29 11.54 12.94 -9.15
C GLN A 29 10.94 11.58 -9.54
N SER A 30 11.49 10.95 -10.58
CA SER A 30 11.12 9.59 -11.01
C SER A 30 11.36 8.50 -9.96
N THR A 31 12.30 8.71 -9.03
CA THR A 31 12.70 7.69 -8.03
C THR A 31 11.89 7.75 -6.74
N ARG A 32 11.16 8.85 -6.50
CA ARG A 32 10.44 9.10 -5.24
C ARG A 32 9.23 8.18 -5.09
N TYR A 33 8.42 8.09 -6.13
CA TYR A 33 7.13 7.41 -6.09
C TYR A 33 7.29 5.92 -6.32
N ARG A 34 7.76 5.21 -5.29
CA ARG A 34 8.05 3.77 -5.36
C ARG A 34 7.42 2.98 -4.22
N TYR A 35 7.26 1.70 -4.46
CA TYR A 35 6.91 0.71 -3.44
C TYR A 35 8.13 -0.15 -3.12
N SER A 36 8.78 0.15 -2.00
CA SER A 36 9.91 -0.61 -1.47
C SER A 36 9.91 -0.55 0.06
N PRO A 37 8.81 -1.01 0.71
CA PRO A 37 8.68 -0.94 2.17
C PRO A 37 9.77 -1.77 2.86
N THR A 38 10.31 -1.22 3.94
CA THR A 38 11.23 -1.92 4.85
C THR A 38 10.54 -2.05 6.20
N LEU A 39 10.41 -3.29 6.69
CA LEU A 39 9.81 -3.55 8.00
C LEU A 39 10.83 -3.20 9.09
N LYS A 40 10.44 -2.33 10.01
CA LYS A 40 11.23 -2.03 11.21
C LYS A 40 10.61 -2.78 12.38
N TRP A 41 11.41 -3.63 13.02
CA TRP A 41 10.99 -4.39 14.18
C TRP A 41 11.33 -3.66 15.48
N ASN A 42 10.65 -4.03 16.55
CA ASN A 42 11.16 -3.75 17.88
C ASN A 42 12.48 -4.54 18.07
N PRO A 43 13.57 -3.93 18.54
CA PRO A 43 14.88 -4.60 18.64
C PRO A 43 14.86 -5.91 19.44
N MET A 44 14.09 -5.98 20.54
CA MET A 44 13.98 -7.21 21.34
C MET A 44 13.25 -8.33 20.60
N VAL A 45 12.25 -7.97 19.79
CA VAL A 45 11.48 -8.92 18.97
C VAL A 45 12.33 -9.42 17.80
N GLU A 46 13.10 -8.52 17.17
CA GLU A 46 14.05 -8.87 16.12
C GLU A 46 15.13 -9.81 16.63
N GLU A 47 15.77 -9.51 17.76
CA GLU A 47 16.78 -10.37 18.37
C GLU A 47 16.22 -11.76 18.70
N TYR A 48 15.01 -11.81 19.27
CA TYR A 48 14.33 -13.07 19.55
C TYR A 48 14.14 -13.92 18.29
N PHE A 49 13.62 -13.34 17.21
CA PHE A 49 13.38 -14.08 15.98
C PHE A 49 14.67 -14.44 15.22
N ILE A 50 15.70 -13.59 15.28
CA ILE A 50 17.02 -13.92 14.74
C ILE A 50 17.60 -15.14 15.47
N LYS A 51 17.44 -15.22 16.81
CA LYS A 51 17.89 -16.38 17.59
C LYS A 51 17.15 -17.67 17.22
N VAL A 52 15.86 -17.59 16.93
CA VAL A 52 15.01 -18.75 16.61
C VAL A 52 15.18 -19.22 15.17
N TYR A 53 15.14 -18.30 14.21
CA TYR A 53 15.11 -18.63 12.78
C TYR A 53 16.48 -18.50 12.09
N GLY A 54 17.44 -17.81 12.72
CA GLY A 54 18.67 -17.37 12.07
C GLY A 54 18.47 -16.05 11.30
N ALA A 55 19.50 -15.21 11.26
CA ALA A 55 19.44 -13.87 10.66
C ALA A 55 18.99 -13.90 9.19
N ASP A 56 19.56 -14.78 8.37
CA ASP A 56 19.27 -14.86 6.94
C ASP A 56 17.83 -15.33 6.66
N HIS A 57 17.31 -16.27 7.45
CA HIS A 57 15.94 -16.74 7.29
C HIS A 57 14.95 -15.68 7.76
N PHE A 58 15.21 -15.04 8.91
CA PHE A 58 14.34 -14.00 9.43
C PHE A 58 14.30 -12.75 8.52
N SER A 59 15.42 -12.41 7.87
CA SER A 59 15.45 -11.34 6.85
C SER A 59 14.52 -11.66 5.66
N ARG A 60 14.50 -12.91 5.19
CA ARG A 60 13.57 -13.37 4.14
C ARG A 60 12.10 -13.30 4.60
N ILE A 61 11.82 -13.72 5.82
CA ILE A 61 10.46 -13.61 6.42
C ILE A 61 10.04 -12.14 6.50
N SER A 62 10.91 -11.28 7.03
CA SER A 62 10.65 -9.83 7.15
C SER A 62 10.36 -9.19 5.80
N THR A 63 11.12 -9.57 4.77
CA THR A 63 10.89 -9.11 3.39
C THR A 63 9.57 -9.63 2.81
N ALA A 64 9.19 -10.88 3.10
CA ALA A 64 7.92 -11.45 2.63
C ALA A 64 6.72 -10.76 3.29
N LEU A 65 6.82 -10.38 4.56
CA LEU A 65 5.76 -9.71 5.31
C LEU A 65 5.44 -8.29 4.81
N THR A 66 6.32 -7.66 4.02
CA THR A 66 6.04 -6.35 3.42
C THR A 66 5.19 -6.43 2.15
N ARG A 67 4.75 -7.63 1.76
CA ARG A 67 3.99 -7.89 0.53
C ARG A 67 2.69 -8.62 0.87
N PRO A 68 1.55 -8.22 0.30
CA PRO A 68 0.32 -9.01 0.43
C PRO A 68 0.47 -10.34 -0.30
N SER A 69 -0.31 -11.34 0.11
CA SER A 69 -0.54 -12.52 -0.74
C SER A 69 -1.18 -12.08 -2.05
N CYS A 70 -0.66 -12.57 -3.18
CA CYS A 70 -1.28 -12.41 -4.48
C CYS A 70 -2.50 -13.34 -4.69
N TYR A 71 -2.91 -14.08 -3.67
CA TYR A 71 -4.10 -14.94 -3.70
C TYR A 71 -5.15 -14.41 -2.73
N SER A 72 -6.36 -14.15 -3.26
CA SER A 72 -7.55 -13.96 -2.44
C SER A 72 -8.20 -15.31 -2.19
N CYS A 73 -8.27 -15.69 -0.91
CA CYS A 73 -8.88 -16.94 -0.48
C CYS A 73 -10.33 -16.69 -0.10
N ILE A 74 -11.27 -17.37 -0.75
CA ILE A 74 -12.70 -17.21 -0.55
C ILE A 74 -13.26 -18.52 -0.02
N ARG A 75 -13.92 -18.45 1.14
CA ARG A 75 -14.71 -19.57 1.66
C ARG A 75 -16.09 -19.56 1.03
N VAL A 76 -16.41 -20.58 0.25
CA VAL A 76 -17.73 -20.80 -0.32
C VAL A 76 -18.69 -21.22 0.79
N ASN A 77 -19.86 -20.59 0.82
CA ASN A 77 -20.94 -21.03 1.68
C ASN A 77 -21.69 -22.19 1.02
N THR A 78 -21.25 -23.42 1.33
CA THR A 78 -21.77 -24.66 0.74
C THR A 78 -23.23 -24.96 1.08
N LEU A 79 -23.81 -24.27 2.06
CA LEU A 79 -25.25 -24.33 2.35
C LEU A 79 -26.09 -23.59 1.30
N LYS A 80 -25.48 -22.69 0.51
CA LYS A 80 -26.17 -21.84 -0.46
C LYS A 80 -25.75 -22.06 -1.91
N SER A 81 -24.54 -22.53 -2.16
CA SER A 81 -23.99 -22.67 -3.51
C SER A 81 -22.82 -23.65 -3.54
N THR A 82 -22.41 -24.10 -4.71
CA THR A 82 -21.24 -24.95 -4.93
C THR A 82 -20.03 -24.12 -5.34
N SER A 83 -18.82 -24.66 -5.18
CA SER A 83 -17.60 -23.97 -5.60
C SER A 83 -17.59 -23.67 -7.10
N ASP A 84 -18.12 -24.56 -7.94
CA ASP A 84 -18.24 -24.34 -9.39
C ASP A 84 -19.17 -23.18 -9.73
N ALA A 85 -20.37 -23.17 -9.16
CA ALA A 85 -21.33 -22.09 -9.40
C ALA A 85 -20.80 -20.72 -8.92
N ILE A 86 -20.03 -20.69 -7.83
CA ILE A 86 -19.37 -19.46 -7.38
C ILE A 86 -18.26 -19.04 -8.33
N ILE A 87 -17.47 -19.97 -8.87
CA ILE A 87 -16.42 -19.66 -9.86
C ILE A 87 -17.05 -19.03 -11.10
N GLU A 88 -18.10 -19.64 -11.65
CA GLU A 88 -18.85 -19.11 -12.80
C GLU A 88 -19.35 -17.70 -12.54
N LYS A 89 -20.02 -17.49 -11.39
CA LYS A 89 -20.52 -16.18 -10.99
C LYS A 89 -19.41 -15.13 -10.82
N LEU A 90 -18.25 -15.52 -10.29
CA LEU A 90 -17.11 -14.60 -10.17
C LEU A 90 -16.54 -14.22 -11.54
N LEU A 91 -16.50 -15.16 -12.49
CA LEU A 91 -16.08 -14.88 -13.87
C LEU A 91 -17.01 -13.88 -14.54
N GLU A 92 -18.32 -14.01 -14.36
CA GLU A 92 -19.32 -13.05 -14.86
C GLU A 92 -19.08 -11.66 -14.28
N ILE A 93 -18.97 -11.55 -12.95
CA ILE A 93 -18.72 -10.27 -12.27
C ILE A 93 -17.41 -9.62 -12.75
N PHE A 94 -16.37 -10.41 -13.00
CA PHE A 94 -15.09 -9.88 -13.50
C PHE A 94 -15.18 -9.43 -14.97
N LYS A 95 -15.95 -10.14 -15.81
CA LYS A 95 -16.22 -9.71 -17.19
C LYS A 95 -16.98 -8.38 -17.22
N GLU A 96 -18.04 -8.24 -16.41
CA GLU A 96 -18.83 -7.00 -16.28
C GLU A 96 -17.97 -5.81 -15.83
N ARG A 97 -16.99 -6.06 -14.96
CA ARG A 97 -16.04 -5.04 -14.47
C ARG A 97 -14.89 -4.73 -15.44
N GLY A 98 -14.91 -5.29 -16.64
CA GLY A 98 -13.91 -5.06 -17.68
C GLY A 98 -12.56 -5.75 -17.43
N MET A 99 -12.56 -6.87 -16.70
CA MET A 99 -11.35 -7.67 -16.46
C MET A 99 -11.32 -8.85 -17.46
N HIS A 100 -10.94 -8.56 -18.71
CA HIS A 100 -11.19 -9.46 -19.85
C HIS A 100 -10.28 -10.69 -19.99
N ASN A 101 -9.32 -10.92 -19.08
CA ASN A 101 -8.34 -12.02 -19.16
C ASN A 101 -8.39 -12.96 -17.95
N VAL A 102 -9.57 -13.37 -17.49
CA VAL A 102 -9.66 -14.36 -16.40
C VAL A 102 -9.80 -15.75 -16.98
N ALA A 103 -8.74 -16.57 -16.86
CA ALA A 103 -8.80 -17.99 -17.20
C ALA A 103 -9.13 -18.83 -15.94
N VAL A 104 -9.93 -19.87 -16.12
CA VAL A 104 -10.02 -20.95 -15.12
C VAL A 104 -8.82 -21.86 -15.34
N LEU A 105 -8.03 -22.09 -14.29
CA LEU A 105 -6.98 -23.09 -14.37
C LEU A 105 -7.61 -24.46 -14.10
N GLU A 106 -7.91 -25.20 -15.16
CA GLU A 106 -8.27 -26.61 -15.06
C GLU A 106 -7.03 -27.46 -14.82
N SER A 107 -7.21 -28.47 -13.97
CA SER A 107 -6.18 -29.34 -13.41
C SER A 107 -5.30 -30.02 -14.47
N SER A 108 -4.07 -29.54 -14.62
CA SER A 108 -2.89 -30.40 -14.64
C SER A 108 -1.66 -29.53 -14.36
N THR A 109 -0.95 -29.79 -13.26
CA THR A 109 0.53 -29.70 -13.09
C THR A 109 0.84 -29.68 -11.60
N THR A 110 1.83 -30.48 -11.24
CA THR A 110 2.57 -30.60 -10.00
C THR A 110 2.80 -29.23 -9.33
N TRP A 111 2.59 -29.16 -8.01
CA TRP A 111 2.96 -28.02 -7.18
C TRP A 111 4.49 -27.90 -7.15
N GLU A 112 5.08 -27.22 -8.12
CA GLU A 112 6.44 -26.72 -7.98
C GLU A 112 6.41 -25.54 -6.99
N PRO A 113 7.20 -25.55 -5.91
CA PRO A 113 7.26 -24.43 -4.99
C PRO A 113 7.79 -23.21 -5.75
N ASP A 114 6.92 -22.20 -5.92
CA ASP A 114 7.30 -20.89 -6.42
C ASP A 114 8.46 -20.36 -5.54
N ASN A 115 9.68 -20.51 -6.03
CA ASN A 115 10.88 -20.00 -5.39
C ASN A 115 10.80 -18.48 -5.46
N CYS A 116 10.28 -17.86 -4.40
CA CYS A 116 9.93 -16.43 -4.27
C CYS A 116 11.11 -15.46 -4.44
N CYS A 117 12.28 -15.95 -4.86
CA CYS A 117 13.52 -15.19 -4.82
C CYS A 117 14.11 -14.83 -6.18
N LYS A 118 13.82 -15.50 -7.31
CA LYS A 118 14.34 -15.07 -8.63
C LYS A 118 13.46 -15.52 -9.80
N ALA A 119 12.70 -14.58 -10.37
CA ALA A 119 12.24 -14.68 -11.75
C ALA A 119 12.02 -13.28 -12.33
N THR A 120 13.06 -12.73 -12.96
CA THR A 120 12.93 -11.61 -13.90
C THR A 120 12.35 -12.19 -15.19
N LEU A 121 11.04 -12.07 -15.38
CA LEU A 121 10.41 -12.41 -16.66
C LEU A 121 10.70 -11.28 -17.65
N LYS A 122 11.60 -11.53 -18.61
CA LYS A 122 11.75 -10.65 -19.78
C LYS A 122 10.53 -10.86 -20.68
N CYS A 123 9.65 -9.87 -20.76
CA CYS A 123 8.64 -9.79 -21.80
C CYS A 123 9.11 -8.80 -22.86
N THR A 124 9.59 -9.31 -23.99
CA THR A 124 9.60 -8.58 -25.25
C THR A 124 8.20 -8.60 -25.82
N GLY A 125 7.45 -7.50 -25.69
CA GLY A 125 6.11 -7.35 -26.26
C GLY A 125 5.43 -6.07 -25.78
N SER A 126 4.88 -5.33 -26.75
CA SER A 126 4.28 -3.99 -26.69
C SER A 126 3.45 -3.65 -25.44
N ALA A 127 3.59 -2.41 -24.98
CA ALA A 127 2.90 -1.82 -23.84
C ALA A 127 1.42 -1.55 -24.14
N GLU A 128 0.54 -2.46 -23.70
CA GLU A 128 -0.89 -2.15 -23.50
C GLU A 128 -1.33 -2.53 -22.08
N SER A 129 -1.95 -1.56 -21.41
CA SER A 129 -2.36 -1.57 -20.01
C SER A 129 -3.53 -2.53 -19.75
N LEU A 130 -3.28 -3.84 -19.71
CA LEU A 130 -4.31 -4.83 -19.36
C LEU A 130 -4.36 -5.13 -17.85
N LYS A 131 -5.55 -4.90 -17.27
CA LYS A 131 -5.94 -5.23 -15.89
C LYS A 131 -6.15 -6.75 -15.74
N THR A 132 -5.07 -7.53 -15.70
CA THR A 132 -5.15 -9.00 -15.74
C THR A 132 -5.20 -9.63 -14.34
N ILE A 133 -6.32 -10.29 -13.99
CA ILE A 133 -6.37 -11.36 -12.97
C ILE A 133 -5.85 -12.62 -13.63
N LYS A 134 -4.91 -13.32 -12.98
CA LYS A 134 -4.19 -14.43 -13.64
C LYS A 134 -5.03 -15.71 -13.72
N SER A 135 -5.80 -16.05 -12.68
CA SER A 135 -6.66 -17.24 -12.69
C SER A 135 -7.59 -17.35 -11.46
N ILE A 136 -8.71 -18.05 -11.62
CA ILE A 136 -9.52 -18.58 -10.50
C ILE A 136 -9.28 -20.09 -10.44
N SER A 137 -9.17 -20.64 -9.24
CA SER A 137 -8.94 -22.08 -9.03
C SER A 137 -9.54 -22.57 -7.71
N LYS A 138 -9.99 -23.83 -7.68
CA LYS A 138 -10.37 -24.51 -6.43
C LYS A 138 -9.12 -24.87 -5.63
N CYS A 139 -9.28 -24.92 -4.31
CA CYS A 139 -8.29 -25.52 -3.45
C CYS A 139 -8.15 -27.03 -3.76
N GLN A 140 -6.90 -27.50 -3.86
CA GLN A 140 -6.60 -28.90 -4.16
C GLN A 140 -6.34 -29.74 -2.90
N PHE A 141 -6.36 -29.11 -1.73
CA PHE A 141 -6.15 -29.83 -0.48
C PHE A 141 -7.42 -30.58 -0.08
N PRO A 142 -7.33 -31.89 0.22
CA PRO A 142 -8.48 -32.69 0.65
C PRO A 142 -9.22 -32.06 1.82
N GLY A 143 -10.55 -32.00 1.74
CA GLY A 143 -11.40 -31.40 2.77
C GLY A 143 -11.51 -29.88 2.73
N LEU A 144 -10.85 -29.21 1.77
CA LEU A 144 -10.96 -27.77 1.52
C LEU A 144 -11.65 -27.44 0.18
N ASP A 145 -12.49 -28.34 -0.32
CA ASP A 145 -13.19 -28.19 -1.61
C ASP A 145 -14.10 -26.95 -1.67
N TYR A 146 -14.47 -26.42 -0.51
CA TYR A 146 -15.23 -25.19 -0.33
C TYR A 146 -14.37 -23.91 -0.41
N VAL A 147 -13.05 -24.02 -0.65
CA VAL A 147 -12.15 -22.87 -0.76
C VAL A 147 -11.83 -22.60 -2.22
N VAL A 148 -12.04 -21.36 -2.65
CA VAL A 148 -11.71 -20.87 -3.99
C VAL A 148 -10.62 -19.80 -3.88
N PHE A 149 -9.60 -19.91 -4.71
CA PHE A 149 -8.52 -18.94 -4.83
C PHE A 149 -8.68 -18.10 -6.08
N VAL A 150 -8.51 -16.79 -5.91
CA VAL A 150 -8.42 -15.84 -7.03
C VAL A 150 -7.03 -15.23 -7.03
N LYS A 151 -6.27 -15.48 -8.11
CA LYS A 151 -4.88 -15.02 -8.26
C LYS A 151 -4.83 -13.63 -8.87
N GLY A 152 -4.42 -12.66 -8.07
CA GLY A 152 -4.05 -11.32 -8.51
C GLY A 152 -2.64 -11.24 -9.10
N SER A 153 -2.13 -10.02 -9.21
CA SER A 153 -0.78 -9.75 -9.72
C SER A 153 -0.11 -8.60 -9.00
N GLY A 154 1.22 -8.59 -8.98
CA GLY A 154 2.04 -7.54 -8.38
C GLY A 154 3.38 -8.10 -7.85
N PRO A 155 4.30 -7.23 -7.42
CA PRO A 155 4.22 -5.77 -7.46
C PRO A 155 4.38 -5.24 -8.90
N HIS A 156 3.61 -4.22 -9.25
CA HIS A 156 3.70 -3.49 -10.52
C HIS A 156 4.40 -2.16 -10.32
N ALA A 157 5.26 -1.77 -11.28
CA ALA A 157 5.75 -0.41 -11.37
C ALA A 157 4.59 0.52 -11.77
N ILE A 158 4.48 1.67 -11.12
CA ILE A 158 3.41 2.64 -11.35
C ILE A 158 4.04 3.91 -11.87
N HIS A 159 3.49 4.43 -12.97
CA HIS A 159 3.96 5.67 -13.57
C HIS A 159 3.13 6.82 -13.02
N TYR A 160 3.68 7.49 -12.03
CA TYR A 160 3.11 8.71 -11.48
C TYR A 160 3.53 9.84 -12.41
N GLY A 161 2.65 10.23 -13.34
CA GLY A 161 2.99 11.15 -14.43
C GLY A 161 3.72 12.41 -13.98
N ASP A 162 4.68 12.84 -14.79
CA ASP A 162 5.47 14.05 -14.58
C ASP A 162 4.71 15.25 -15.13
N ASN A 163 4.09 16.04 -14.25
CA ASN A 163 3.58 17.34 -14.64
C ASN A 163 4.72 18.37 -14.46
N GLU A 164 5.30 18.81 -15.58
CA GLU A 164 6.36 19.81 -15.61
C GLU A 164 6.00 21.02 -14.71
N GLY A 165 6.67 21.13 -13.57
CA GLY A 165 6.61 22.28 -12.67
C GLY A 165 5.56 22.25 -11.54
N LYS A 166 4.73 21.21 -11.40
CA LYS A 166 3.76 21.12 -10.27
C LYS A 166 3.95 19.85 -9.45
N PRO A 167 4.11 19.95 -8.10
CA PRO A 167 4.19 18.76 -7.26
C PRO A 167 2.90 17.94 -7.40
N LEU A 168 3.07 16.62 -7.58
CA LEU A 168 1.95 15.69 -7.66
C LEU A 168 1.11 15.79 -6.38
N LYS A 169 -0.20 15.77 -6.53
CA LYS A 169 -1.12 15.78 -5.39
C LYS A 169 -1.03 14.42 -4.69
N GLU A 170 -1.01 14.45 -3.37
CA GLU A 170 -0.83 13.26 -2.55
C GLU A 170 -2.00 13.08 -1.58
N VAL A 171 -2.30 11.81 -1.28
CA VAL A 171 -3.20 11.39 -0.21
C VAL A 171 -2.47 10.34 0.62
N ILE A 172 -2.39 10.58 1.93
CA ILE A 172 -1.84 9.61 2.88
C ILE A 172 -2.99 8.91 3.59
N VAL A 173 -2.94 7.58 3.58
CA VAL A 173 -3.91 6.73 4.27
C VAL A 173 -3.28 6.05 5.49
N SER A 174 -4.12 5.63 6.42
CA SER A 174 -3.67 4.81 7.55
C SER A 174 -3.13 3.47 7.09
N ARG A 175 -2.23 2.86 7.89
CA ARG A 175 -1.70 1.51 7.63
C ARG A 175 -2.80 0.48 7.37
N LYS A 176 -3.85 0.43 8.20
CA LYS A 176 -4.97 -0.53 8.02
C LYS A 176 -5.70 -0.32 6.69
N CYS A 177 -5.90 0.94 6.28
CA CYS A 177 -6.50 1.25 5.00
C CYS A 177 -5.59 0.80 3.84
N ALA A 178 -4.30 1.07 3.93
CA ALA A 178 -3.33 0.63 2.92
C ALA A 178 -3.28 -0.89 2.77
N GLU A 179 -3.27 -1.64 3.88
CA GLU A 179 -3.32 -3.11 3.86
C GLU A 179 -4.59 -3.65 3.19
N ALA A 180 -5.71 -2.94 3.29
CA ALA A 180 -6.93 -3.28 2.57
C ALA A 180 -6.82 -2.93 1.06
N VAL A 181 -6.23 -1.78 0.73
CA VAL A 181 -6.02 -1.32 -0.65
C VAL A 181 -5.08 -2.25 -1.42
N LEU A 182 -3.99 -2.69 -0.78
CA LEU A 182 -3.05 -3.68 -1.32
C LEU A 182 -3.74 -5.03 -1.61
N ARG A 183 -4.89 -5.31 -0.96
CA ARG A 183 -5.75 -6.47 -1.21
C ARG A 183 -6.94 -6.19 -2.13
N GLY A 184 -6.98 -5.03 -2.79
CA GLY A 184 -7.98 -4.68 -3.81
C GLY A 184 -9.06 -3.68 -3.38
N ALA A 185 -9.09 -3.25 -2.11
CA ALA A 185 -10.09 -2.29 -1.63
C ALA A 185 -9.92 -0.88 -2.23
N GLN A 186 -10.98 -0.08 -2.18
CA GLN A 186 -10.90 1.36 -2.43
C GLN A 186 -10.53 2.11 -1.15
N VAL A 187 -10.18 3.40 -1.28
CA VAL A 187 -9.93 4.24 -0.12
C VAL A 187 -11.21 4.97 0.25
N TYR A 188 -11.68 4.71 1.46
CA TYR A 188 -12.84 5.37 2.04
C TYR A 188 -12.39 6.48 2.99
N VAL A 189 -13.29 7.45 3.20
CA VAL A 189 -13.05 8.66 4.00
C VAL A 189 -12.40 8.40 5.37
N PRO A 190 -12.85 7.42 6.19
CA PRO A 190 -12.21 7.13 7.49
C PRO A 190 -10.74 6.71 7.39
N GLY A 191 -10.32 6.18 6.24
CA GLY A 191 -8.96 5.72 6.01
C GLY A 191 -7.96 6.84 5.70
N VAL A 192 -8.44 8.03 5.32
CA VAL A 192 -7.60 9.17 4.92
C VAL A 192 -7.11 9.94 6.15
N LEU A 193 -5.79 10.14 6.22
CA LEU A 193 -5.13 10.87 7.30
C LEU A 193 -4.68 12.27 6.86
N ALA A 194 -4.09 12.39 5.68
CA ALA A 194 -3.57 13.66 5.18
C ALA A 194 -3.77 13.75 3.67
N CYS A 195 -3.81 14.96 3.13
CA CYS A 195 -3.73 15.16 1.69
C CYS A 195 -3.16 16.55 1.34
N SER A 196 -2.76 16.73 0.08
CA SER A 196 -2.34 18.04 -0.41
C SER A 196 -3.44 19.11 -0.25
N ALA A 197 -3.03 20.37 -0.07
CA ALA A 197 -3.94 21.48 0.22
C ALA A 197 -5.07 21.66 -0.80
N HIS A 198 -4.77 21.48 -2.09
CA HIS A 198 -5.66 21.78 -3.21
C HIS A 198 -6.12 20.52 -3.95
N VAL A 199 -6.43 19.45 -3.22
CA VAL A 199 -7.09 18.28 -3.80
C VAL A 199 -8.57 18.59 -3.99
N GLU A 200 -9.01 18.46 -5.22
CA GLU A 200 -10.38 18.59 -5.71
C GLU A 200 -10.85 17.26 -6.31
N ARG A 201 -12.17 17.10 -6.38
CA ARG A 201 -12.76 15.92 -7.02
C ARG A 201 -12.33 15.86 -8.49
N GLY A 202 -11.88 14.69 -8.92
CA GLY A 202 -11.38 14.44 -10.27
C GLY A 202 -9.85 14.48 -10.40
N ASP A 203 -9.14 15.01 -9.40
CA ASP A 203 -7.68 15.06 -9.44
C ASP A 203 -7.05 13.68 -9.45
N ALA A 204 -5.98 13.50 -10.24
CA ALA A 204 -5.07 12.39 -10.07
C ALA A 204 -4.20 12.61 -8.82
N VAL A 205 -4.13 11.61 -7.95
CA VAL A 205 -3.38 11.66 -6.70
C VAL A 205 -2.50 10.43 -6.53
N ALA A 206 -1.30 10.61 -5.99
CA ALA A 206 -0.48 9.51 -5.48
C ALA A 206 -0.95 9.13 -4.07
N VAL A 207 -1.10 7.84 -3.82
CA VAL A 207 -1.55 7.30 -2.53
C VAL A 207 -0.37 6.67 -1.82
N SER A 208 -0.11 7.14 -0.61
CA SER A 208 0.98 6.63 0.26
C SER A 208 0.45 6.24 1.64
N VAL A 209 1.28 5.52 2.39
CA VAL A 209 0.91 4.95 3.69
C VAL A 209 1.58 5.70 4.83
N ALA A 210 0.79 6.02 5.85
CA ALA A 210 1.31 6.38 7.15
C ALA A 210 1.61 5.11 7.95
N VAL A 211 2.88 4.79 8.11
CA VAL A 211 3.36 3.68 8.94
C VAL A 211 3.84 4.24 10.28
N GLU A 212 3.55 3.53 11.36
CA GLU A 212 4.03 3.87 12.69
C GLU A 212 5.57 3.87 12.71
N GLN A 213 6.15 4.95 13.22
CA GLN A 213 7.59 5.08 13.42
C GLN A 213 7.92 5.04 14.91
N TYR A 214 9.16 4.65 15.20
CA TYR A 214 9.69 4.70 16.55
C TYR A 214 9.97 6.15 16.94
N GLY A 215 9.23 6.64 17.94
CA GLY A 215 9.34 8.00 18.44
C GLY A 215 10.44 8.17 19.51
N PRO A 216 10.87 9.41 19.76
CA PRO A 216 11.87 9.71 20.78
C PRO A 216 11.42 9.34 22.21
N ASP A 217 10.10 9.29 22.45
CA ASP A 217 9.50 8.90 23.73
C ASP A 217 9.49 7.37 23.96
N GLY A 218 10.14 6.60 23.07
CA GLY A 218 10.22 5.14 23.14
C GLY A 218 8.95 4.41 22.69
N GLY A 219 7.92 5.15 22.28
CA GLY A 219 6.66 4.62 21.74
C GLY A 219 6.65 4.52 20.22
N TRP A 220 5.73 3.74 19.68
CA TRP A 220 5.43 3.71 18.25
C TRP A 220 4.25 4.60 17.96
N GLY A 221 4.38 5.48 16.98
CA GLY A 221 3.33 6.42 16.63
C GLY A 221 3.41 6.87 15.19
N VAL A 222 2.29 7.32 14.66
CA VAL A 222 2.28 8.04 13.39
C VAL A 222 2.50 9.53 13.72
N ALA A 223 3.51 10.15 13.11
CA ALA A 223 3.84 11.55 13.37
C ALA A 223 2.79 12.55 12.82
N MET A 224 1.74 12.08 12.14
CA MET A 224 0.72 12.91 11.52
C MET A 224 -0.66 12.72 12.18
N THR A 225 -1.41 13.81 12.28
CA THR A 225 -2.80 13.80 12.73
C THR A 225 -3.75 13.85 11.53
N ARG A 226 -4.99 13.37 11.72
CA ARG A 226 -6.02 13.45 10.68
C ARG A 226 -6.29 14.91 10.31
N GLY A 227 -6.22 15.22 9.02
CA GLY A 227 -6.38 16.57 8.49
C GLY A 227 -5.06 17.29 8.22
N THR A 228 -3.91 16.65 8.42
CA THR A 228 -2.60 17.24 8.05
C THR A 228 -2.59 17.65 6.58
N VAL A 229 -2.05 18.82 6.29
CA VAL A 229 -1.95 19.39 4.94
C VAL A 229 -0.56 19.11 4.39
N LEU A 230 -0.47 18.48 3.22
CA LEU A 230 0.79 18.18 2.55
C LEU A 230 1.15 19.29 1.58
N GLN A 231 2.39 19.78 1.64
CA GLN A 231 2.89 20.77 0.68
C GLN A 231 3.53 20.11 -0.55
N GLY A 232 3.99 18.86 -0.41
CA GLY A 232 4.53 18.07 -1.52
C GLY A 232 5.97 18.43 -1.91
N SER A 233 6.58 19.41 -1.24
CA SER A 233 7.96 19.85 -1.44
C SER A 233 8.92 19.24 -0.40
N GLN A 234 10.23 19.26 -0.65
CA GLN A 234 11.24 18.63 0.24
C GLN A 234 11.28 19.24 1.64
N GLU A 235 10.73 20.44 1.80
CA GLU A 235 10.59 21.13 3.08
C GLU A 235 9.44 20.59 3.93
N ASP A 236 8.59 19.71 3.38
CA ASP A 236 7.55 19.01 4.12
C ASP A 236 8.19 18.07 5.16
N PRO A 237 7.90 18.22 6.47
CA PRO A 237 8.49 17.39 7.53
C PRO A 237 8.30 15.89 7.30
N TYR A 238 7.22 15.50 6.61
CA TYR A 238 6.87 14.11 6.36
C TYR A 238 7.38 13.61 5.01
N TYR A 239 8.10 14.43 4.23
CA TYR A 239 8.50 14.14 2.85
C TYR A 239 9.22 12.79 2.73
N PHE A 240 10.22 12.57 3.58
CA PHE A 240 11.08 11.39 3.56
C PHE A 240 10.44 10.18 4.23
N GLU A 241 9.50 10.38 5.15
CA GLU A 241 8.81 9.28 5.85
C GLU A 241 7.98 8.40 4.91
N ARG A 242 7.69 8.90 3.70
CA ARG A 242 6.85 8.23 2.69
C ARG A 242 7.66 7.48 1.63
N ASP A 243 8.97 7.63 1.61
CA ASP A 243 9.81 6.97 0.61
C ASP A 243 9.64 5.45 0.70
N GLY A 244 9.36 4.81 -0.44
CA GLY A 244 9.06 3.39 -0.51
C GLY A 244 7.65 2.97 -0.09
N PHE A 245 6.76 3.88 0.31
CA PHE A 245 5.41 3.56 0.80
C PHE A 245 4.28 4.03 -0.13
N TYR A 246 4.56 4.28 -1.41
CA TYR A 246 3.51 4.60 -2.38
C TYR A 246 2.84 3.33 -2.92
N ILE A 247 1.52 3.21 -2.73
CA ILE A 247 0.76 1.97 -3.01
C ILE A 247 -0.03 2.02 -4.33
N GLY A 248 -0.08 3.18 -4.98
CA GLY A 248 -0.71 3.34 -6.28
C GLY A 248 -1.16 4.78 -6.56
N GLN A 249 -1.71 4.96 -7.75
CA GLN A 249 -2.33 6.20 -8.22
C GLN A 249 -3.85 6.07 -8.21
N ALA A 250 -4.54 7.13 -7.81
CA ALA A 250 -6.00 7.18 -7.69
C ALA A 250 -6.58 8.46 -8.25
N THR A 251 -7.89 8.46 -8.45
CA THR A 251 -8.68 9.67 -8.72
C THR A 251 -9.38 10.10 -7.44
N ALA A 252 -9.22 11.37 -7.04
CA ALA A 252 -9.95 11.93 -5.91
C ALA A 252 -11.45 11.96 -6.21
N MET A 253 -12.25 11.40 -5.32
CA MET A 253 -13.71 11.37 -5.44
C MET A 253 -14.38 12.49 -4.65
N MET A 254 -13.60 13.18 -3.80
CA MET A 254 -13.99 14.31 -2.98
C MET A 254 -12.88 15.35 -2.96
N SER A 255 -13.23 16.61 -2.70
CA SER A 255 -12.23 17.62 -2.35
C SER A 255 -11.65 17.36 -0.97
N ARG A 256 -10.53 18.01 -0.63
CA ARG A 256 -9.95 17.98 0.71
C ARG A 256 -10.99 18.31 1.79
N ALA A 257 -11.78 19.37 1.59
CA ALA A 257 -12.81 19.75 2.54
C ALA A 257 -13.85 18.64 2.72
N GLY A 258 -14.25 17.97 1.63
CA GLY A 258 -15.11 16.80 1.69
C GLY A 258 -14.51 15.65 2.50
N MET A 259 -13.29 15.23 2.15
CA MET A 259 -12.59 14.10 2.79
C MET A 259 -12.44 14.23 4.31
N PHE A 260 -12.32 15.46 4.84
CA PHE A 260 -12.14 15.66 6.28
C PHE A 260 -13.41 16.06 7.05
N ARG A 261 -14.50 16.43 6.35
CA ARG A 261 -15.78 16.81 6.98
C ARG A 261 -16.79 15.68 7.04
N VAL A 262 -16.85 14.84 6.01
CA VAL A 262 -17.80 13.73 5.97
C VAL A 262 -17.26 12.53 6.76
N THR A 263 -18.16 11.60 7.12
CA THR A 263 -17.83 10.40 7.90
C THR A 263 -17.69 9.15 7.04
N GLU A 264 -18.25 9.15 5.84
CA GLU A 264 -18.33 7.97 4.98
C GLU A 264 -18.23 8.33 3.49
N GLY A 265 -18.19 7.30 2.65
CA GLY A 265 -18.03 7.42 1.20
C GLY A 265 -16.60 7.15 0.72
N VAL A 266 -16.48 7.02 -0.61
CA VAL A 266 -15.19 6.81 -1.28
C VAL A 266 -14.45 8.14 -1.33
N ALA A 267 -13.26 8.19 -0.75
CA ALA A 267 -12.42 9.39 -0.78
C ALA A 267 -11.58 9.44 -2.06
N VAL A 268 -10.94 8.31 -2.43
CA VAL A 268 -10.22 8.16 -3.69
C VAL A 268 -10.51 6.79 -4.33
N ASP A 269 -10.73 6.78 -5.65
CA ASP A 269 -10.93 5.57 -6.45
C ASP A 269 -9.59 5.19 -7.09
N MET A 270 -8.97 4.14 -6.57
CA MET A 270 -7.67 3.63 -7.01
C MET A 270 -7.75 3.12 -8.45
N LYS A 271 -6.90 3.67 -9.32
CA LYS A 271 -6.84 3.34 -10.76
C LYS A 271 -5.66 2.44 -11.07
N GLU A 272 -4.48 2.83 -10.63
CA GLU A 272 -3.25 2.06 -10.79
C GLU A 272 -2.76 1.60 -9.43
N ARG A 273 -2.49 0.30 -9.29
CA ARG A 273 -2.17 -0.33 -8.01
C ARG A 273 -0.89 -1.13 -8.15
N VAL A 274 -0.04 -1.03 -7.13
CA VAL A 274 1.15 -1.89 -7.03
C VAL A 274 0.74 -3.36 -6.98
N TYR A 275 -0.30 -3.70 -6.23
CA TYR A 275 -0.91 -5.03 -6.24
C TYR A 275 -2.34 -4.95 -6.78
N ARG A 276 -2.61 -5.73 -7.83
CA ARG A 276 -3.90 -5.81 -8.50
C ARG A 276 -4.58 -7.10 -8.05
N LEU A 277 -5.39 -6.97 -7.00
CA LEU A 277 -6.34 -7.99 -6.56
C LEU A 277 -7.78 -7.49 -6.78
N PRO A 278 -8.73 -8.40 -7.07
CA PRO A 278 -10.13 -8.02 -7.19
C PRO A 278 -10.72 -7.55 -5.86
N SER A 279 -11.61 -6.57 -5.94
CA SER A 279 -12.48 -6.20 -4.83
C SER A 279 -13.72 -7.08 -4.81
N PHE A 280 -14.00 -7.72 -3.67
CA PHE A 280 -15.23 -8.47 -3.44
C PHE A 280 -16.34 -7.63 -2.76
N TYR A 281 -16.10 -6.32 -2.59
CA TYR A 281 -17.13 -5.41 -2.10
C TYR A 281 -18.18 -5.15 -3.19
N ASN A 282 -19.45 -5.25 -2.81
CA ASN A 282 -20.57 -4.91 -3.67
C ASN A 282 -20.74 -3.38 -3.70
N ARG A 283 -20.59 -2.76 -4.89
CA ARG A 283 -20.74 -1.31 -5.06
C ARG A 283 -22.20 -0.87 -5.19
N ASP A 284 -23.11 -1.81 -5.45
CA ASP A 284 -24.52 -1.56 -5.76
C ASP A 284 -25.44 -1.76 -4.54
N ARG A 285 -24.88 -1.62 -3.33
CA ARG A 285 -25.61 -1.60 -2.07
C ARG A 285 -25.30 -0.34 -1.29
#